data_AF-A0A819P4X2-F1
#
_entry.id   AF-A0A819P4X2-F1
#
_cell.length_a   1.000
_cell.length_b   1.000
_cell.length_c   1.000
_cell.angle_alpha   90.00
_cell.angle_beta   90.00
_cell.angle_gamma   90.00
#
_symmetry.space_group_name_H-M   'P 1'
#
loop_
_entity.id
_entity.type
_entity.pdbx_description
1 polymer ?
#
loop_
_entity_poly.entity_id
_entity_poly.type
_entity_poly.pdbx_seq_one_letter_code
_entity_poly.pdbx_strand_id
1 'polypeptide(L)'
;LGTFVQRSINDNISLTSEEYQCLFTYIESDLLNIHRQTSAFLLLRSIMRHSVSIISNDKNLRTQLDNLLRSRIIFMIIQSPYDHIRTTCRDLFHIYLFSYEHTKTKLKSSFDFFLLQLDYEDYNGRLSVLIFLNNLFNDLTKQRLTDYAAYFFLPLSCHYYNEINNECKKY
;
A
#
# COMPACT_ATOMS: atom_id res chain seq x y z
N LEU A 1 -36.72 29.35 21.47
CA LEU A 1 -36.04 28.15 22.05
C LEU A 1 -35.98 27.10 20.94
N GLY A 2 -34.92 27.16 20.14
CA GLY A 2 -34.76 26.29 18.97
C GLY A 2 -34.44 24.86 19.41
N THR A 3 -35.26 23.92 19.00
CA THR A 3 -35.03 22.49 19.19
C THR A 3 -33.74 22.10 18.48
N PHE A 4 -32.71 21.77 19.25
CA PHE A 4 -31.58 20.99 18.78
C PHE A 4 -32.12 19.66 18.27
N VAL A 5 -32.34 19.56 16.97
CA VAL A 5 -32.59 18.28 16.32
C VAL A 5 -31.26 17.53 16.38
N GLN A 6 -31.14 16.68 17.39
CA GLN A 6 -30.11 15.66 17.47
C GLN A 6 -30.31 14.77 16.24
N ARG A 7 -29.47 14.98 15.22
CA ARG A 7 -29.48 14.20 13.99
C ARG A 7 -29.31 12.73 14.40
N SER A 8 -30.37 11.95 14.20
CA SER A 8 -30.41 10.51 14.41
C SER A 8 -29.16 9.87 13.80
N ILE A 9 -28.32 9.24 14.63
CA ILE A 9 -27.16 8.45 14.23
C ILE A 9 -27.69 7.10 13.71
N ASN A 10 -28.39 7.12 12.56
CA ASN A 10 -28.91 5.90 11.94
C ASN A 10 -29.32 6.05 10.47
N ASP A 11 -28.57 6.83 9.70
CA ASP A 11 -28.57 6.71 8.25
C ASP A 11 -27.25 6.03 7.85
N ASN A 12 -27.32 4.87 7.18
CA ASN A 12 -26.18 4.31 6.46
C ASN A 12 -25.83 5.24 5.29
N ILE A 13 -25.22 6.39 5.60
CA ILE A 13 -24.76 7.35 4.60
C ILE A 13 -23.51 6.74 3.96
N SER A 14 -23.72 6.04 2.85
CA SER A 14 -22.64 5.62 1.96
C SER A 14 -22.40 6.70 0.92
N LEU A 15 -21.15 7.12 0.77
CA LEU A 15 -20.74 7.96 -0.35
C LEU A 15 -21.06 7.27 -1.69
N THR A 16 -21.43 8.07 -2.67
CA THR A 16 -21.64 7.67 -4.06
C THR A 16 -20.30 7.39 -4.75
N SER A 17 -20.32 6.68 -5.89
CA SER A 17 -19.12 6.42 -6.68
C SER A 17 -18.44 7.71 -7.14
N GLU A 18 -19.22 8.71 -7.57
CA GLU A 18 -18.70 10.00 -8.02
C GLU A 18 -17.98 10.76 -6.90
N GLU A 19 -18.52 10.72 -5.67
CA GLU A 19 -17.87 11.31 -4.50
C GLU A 19 -16.54 10.61 -4.17
N TYR A 20 -16.47 9.28 -4.27
CA TYR A 20 -15.19 8.57 -4.11
C TYR A 20 -14.17 8.93 -5.19
N GLN A 21 -14.60 9.05 -6.45
CA GLN A 21 -13.70 9.45 -7.55
C GLN A 21 -13.14 10.86 -7.34
N CYS A 22 -13.98 11.76 -6.85
CA CYS A 22 -13.59 13.11 -6.46
C CYS A 22 -12.55 13.07 -5.32
N LEU A 23 -12.81 12.28 -4.26
CA LEU A 23 -11.88 12.10 -3.15
C LEU A 23 -10.53 11.52 -3.61
N PHE A 24 -10.51 10.53 -4.49
CA PHE A 24 -9.27 10.00 -5.05
C PHE A 24 -8.49 11.06 -5.83
N THR A 25 -9.16 11.92 -6.60
CA THR A 25 -8.53 13.03 -7.31
C THR A 25 -7.88 14.03 -6.34
N TYR A 26 -8.55 14.34 -5.23
CA TYR A 26 -7.97 15.17 -4.17
C TYR A 26 -6.76 14.51 -3.50
N ILE A 27 -6.85 13.22 -3.19
CA ILE A 27 -5.74 12.45 -2.62
C ILE A 27 -4.54 12.49 -3.55
N GLU A 28 -4.73 12.23 -4.85
CA GLU A 28 -3.67 12.26 -5.85
C GLU A 28 -2.97 13.62 -5.90
N SER A 29 -3.74 14.71 -5.88
CA SER A 29 -3.20 16.07 -5.84
C SER A 29 -2.43 16.36 -4.54
N ASP A 30 -2.98 15.96 -3.40
CA ASP A 30 -2.43 16.28 -2.09
C ASP A 30 -1.23 15.42 -1.69
N LEU A 31 -1.10 14.22 -2.25
CA LEU A 31 0.11 13.40 -2.08
C LEU A 31 1.37 14.08 -2.62
N LEU A 32 1.23 14.99 -3.59
CA LEU A 32 2.33 15.79 -4.15
C LEU A 32 2.65 17.03 -3.31
N ASN A 33 1.79 17.39 -2.36
CA ASN A 33 1.95 18.57 -1.52
C ASN A 33 2.37 18.18 -0.11
N ILE A 34 3.63 18.48 0.24
CA ILE A 34 4.23 18.14 1.55
C ILE A 34 3.37 18.61 2.74
N HIS A 35 2.68 19.75 2.63
CA HIS A 35 1.85 20.28 3.72
C HIS A 35 0.50 19.57 3.88
N ARG A 36 0.03 18.86 2.85
CA ARG A 36 -1.29 18.18 2.84
C ARG A 36 -1.19 16.66 2.76
N GLN A 37 0.00 16.15 2.47
CA GLN A 37 0.27 14.73 2.24
C GLN A 37 -0.15 13.84 3.42
N THR A 38 0.07 14.27 4.67
CA THR A 38 -0.38 13.52 5.85
C THR A 38 -1.89 13.31 5.85
N SER A 39 -2.67 14.36 5.59
CA SER A 39 -4.13 14.28 5.50
C SER A 39 -4.58 13.39 4.34
N ALA A 40 -3.89 13.45 3.21
CA ALA A 40 -4.14 12.58 2.06
C ALA A 40 -3.93 11.10 2.39
N PHE A 41 -2.84 10.77 3.11
CA PHE A 41 -2.59 9.39 3.55
C PHE A 41 -3.64 8.90 4.55
N LEU A 42 -4.04 9.73 5.50
CA LEU A 42 -5.08 9.38 6.48
C LEU A 42 -6.42 9.11 5.78
N LEU A 43 -6.79 9.97 4.82
CA LEU A 43 -8.00 9.79 4.03
C LEU A 43 -7.94 8.52 3.20
N LEU A 44 -6.85 8.30 2.47
CA LEU A 44 -6.64 7.09 1.66
C LEU A 44 -6.74 5.82 2.51
N ARG A 45 -6.07 5.80 3.67
CA ARG A 45 -6.11 4.68 4.62
C ARG A 45 -7.53 4.40 5.11
N SER A 46 -8.30 5.46 5.43
CA SER A 46 -9.68 5.34 5.89
C SER A 46 -10.57 4.75 4.80
N ILE A 47 -10.50 5.30 3.59
CA ILE A 47 -11.23 4.79 2.42
C ILE A 47 -10.89 3.32 2.18
N MET A 48 -9.60 2.96 2.22
CA MET A 48 -9.17 1.60 1.95
C MET A 48 -9.62 0.58 3.01
N ARG A 49 -9.83 1.01 4.25
CA ARG A 49 -10.26 0.11 5.34
C ARG A 49 -11.78 -0.03 5.42
N HIS A 50 -12.50 1.05 5.18
CA HIS A 50 -13.94 1.10 5.45
C HIS A 50 -14.80 0.92 4.20
N SER A 51 -14.24 1.12 3.00
CA SER A 51 -14.99 1.11 1.74
C SER A 51 -14.62 -0.05 0.82
N VAL A 52 -14.00 -1.12 1.34
CA VAL A 52 -13.53 -2.29 0.56
C VAL A 52 -14.63 -2.86 -0.33
N SER A 53 -15.82 -3.15 0.23
CA SER A 53 -16.91 -3.75 -0.54
C SER A 53 -17.37 -2.85 -1.70
N ILE A 54 -17.50 -1.54 -1.45
CA ILE A 54 -17.92 -0.57 -2.47
C ILE A 54 -16.87 -0.49 -3.58
N ILE A 55 -15.60 -0.33 -3.22
CA ILE A 55 -14.50 -0.20 -4.18
C ILE A 55 -14.32 -1.50 -4.99
N SER A 56 -14.48 -2.67 -4.37
CA SER A 56 -14.35 -3.96 -5.07
C SER A 56 -15.47 -4.21 -6.07
N ASN A 57 -16.68 -3.72 -5.80
CA ASN A 57 -17.84 -3.87 -6.68
C ASN A 57 -17.88 -2.86 -7.82
N ASP A 58 -17.23 -1.70 -7.67
CA ASP A 58 -17.14 -0.68 -8.71
C ASP A 58 -15.81 -0.75 -9.48
N LYS A 59 -15.89 -1.12 -10.76
CA LYS A 59 -14.71 -1.25 -11.64
C LYS A 59 -13.89 0.04 -11.76
N ASN A 60 -14.52 1.20 -11.78
CA ASN A 60 -13.83 2.49 -11.94
C ASN A 60 -13.07 2.83 -10.66
N LEU A 61 -13.70 2.69 -9.50
CA LEU A 61 -13.05 2.91 -8.20
C LEU A 61 -11.88 1.94 -7.99
N ARG A 62 -12.07 0.66 -8.34
CA ARG A 62 -10.99 -0.33 -8.27
C ARG A 62 -9.81 0.07 -9.17
N THR A 63 -10.09 0.51 -10.39
CA THR A 63 -9.04 0.93 -11.35
C THR A 63 -8.30 2.17 -10.87
N GLN A 64 -9.03 3.14 -10.29
CA GLN A 64 -8.42 4.35 -9.74
C GLN A 64 -7.54 4.05 -8.53
N LEU A 65 -8.02 3.23 -7.58
CA LEU A 65 -7.20 2.76 -6.46
C LEU A 65 -5.98 1.99 -6.97
N ASP A 66 -6.15 1.07 -7.92
CA ASP A 66 -5.06 0.31 -8.51
C ASP A 66 -3.97 1.22 -9.10
N ASN A 67 -4.38 2.23 -9.86
CA ASN A 67 -3.47 3.20 -10.45
C ASN A 67 -2.75 4.01 -9.38
N LEU A 68 -3.46 4.54 -8.39
CA LEU A 68 -2.86 5.31 -7.29
C LEU A 68 -1.80 4.48 -6.54
N LEU A 69 -2.14 3.25 -6.17
CA LEU A 69 -1.26 2.39 -5.37
C LEU A 69 -0.04 1.96 -6.17
N ARG A 70 -0.20 1.58 -7.44
CA ARG A 70 0.88 1.03 -8.27
C ARG A 70 1.70 2.06 -9.02
N SER A 71 1.18 3.26 -9.27
CA SER A 71 1.94 4.33 -9.95
C SER A 71 2.59 5.32 -9.01
N ARG A 72 2.10 5.41 -7.76
CA ARG A 72 2.58 6.41 -6.79
C ARG A 72 3.05 5.76 -5.49
N ILE A 73 2.15 5.12 -4.76
CA ILE A 73 2.44 4.63 -3.40
C ILE A 73 3.61 3.63 -3.41
N ILE A 74 3.65 2.73 -4.39
CA ILE A 74 4.71 1.71 -4.48
C ILE A 74 6.11 2.32 -4.63
N PHE A 75 6.25 3.45 -5.34
CA PHE A 75 7.54 4.13 -5.48
C PHE A 75 7.92 4.90 -4.22
N MET A 76 6.94 5.48 -3.52
CA MET A 76 7.16 6.21 -2.25
C MET A 76 7.63 5.29 -1.11
N ILE A 77 7.36 3.98 -1.18
CA ILE A 77 7.96 2.97 -0.28
C ILE A 77 9.49 2.99 -0.37
N ILE A 78 10.03 3.26 -1.56
CA ILE A 78 11.45 3.15 -1.87
C ILE A 78 12.13 4.52 -1.80
N GLN A 79 11.55 5.50 -2.49
CA GLN A 79 12.21 6.76 -2.87
C GLN A 79 11.97 7.89 -1.87
N SER A 80 11.01 7.75 -0.95
CA SER A 80 10.74 8.84 -0.01
C SER A 80 11.95 9.07 0.91
N PRO A 81 12.42 10.31 1.08
CA PRO A 81 13.52 10.61 1.99
C PRO A 81 13.11 10.48 3.46
N TYR A 82 11.80 10.46 3.75
CA TYR A 82 11.27 10.42 5.11
C TYR A 82 10.78 9.03 5.49
N ASP A 83 11.31 8.49 6.59
CA ASP A 83 10.99 7.13 7.03
C ASP A 83 9.52 6.93 7.40
N HIS A 84 8.90 7.93 8.04
CA HIS A 84 7.49 7.88 8.39
C HIS A 84 6.58 7.78 7.15
N ILE A 85 6.98 8.40 6.02
CA ILE A 85 6.26 8.26 4.75
C ILE A 85 6.45 6.84 4.20
N ARG A 86 7.68 6.33 4.15
CA ARG A 86 7.94 4.96 3.68
C ARG A 86 7.11 3.95 4.47
N THR A 87 7.08 4.09 5.80
CA THR A 87 6.26 3.27 6.70
C THR A 87 4.78 3.38 6.37
N THR A 88 4.25 4.58 6.21
CA THR A 88 2.84 4.80 5.83
C THR A 88 2.51 4.17 4.47
N CYS A 89 3.39 4.28 3.49
CA CYS A 89 3.20 3.69 2.16
C CYS A 89 3.27 2.15 2.20
N ARG A 90 4.17 1.56 3.02
CA ARG A 90 4.21 0.10 3.26
C ARG A 90 2.88 -0.38 3.84
N ASP A 91 2.36 0.31 4.85
CA ASP A 91 1.08 -0.03 5.49
C ASP A 91 -0.09 0.03 4.50
N LEU A 92 -0.14 1.09 3.67
CA LEU A 92 -1.17 1.23 2.64
C LEU A 92 -1.09 0.12 1.60
N PHE A 93 0.12 -0.19 1.11
CA PHE A 93 0.31 -1.25 0.13
C PHE A 93 0.07 -2.63 0.74
N HIS A 94 0.32 -2.82 2.03
CA HIS A 94 -0.04 -4.03 2.76
C HIS A 94 -1.56 -4.21 2.83
N ILE A 95 -2.31 -3.17 3.22
CA ILE A 95 -3.79 -3.19 3.19
C ILE A 95 -4.27 -3.51 1.78
N TYR A 96 -3.66 -2.90 0.75
CA TYR A 96 -3.99 -3.17 -0.64
C TYR A 96 -3.85 -4.65 -1.01
N LEU A 97 -2.74 -5.30 -0.64
CA LEU A 97 -2.50 -6.71 -0.97
C LEU A 97 -3.45 -7.68 -0.25
N PHE A 98 -3.81 -7.40 1.00
CA PHE A 98 -4.57 -8.33 1.84
C PHE A 98 -6.08 -8.08 1.88
N SER A 99 -6.53 -6.85 1.61
CA SER A 99 -7.96 -6.49 1.68
C SER A 99 -8.66 -6.47 0.32
N TYR A 100 -7.90 -6.50 -0.79
CA TYR A 100 -8.45 -6.43 -2.14
C TYR A 100 -8.08 -7.64 -2.98
N GLU A 101 -8.96 -8.00 -3.91
CA GLU A 101 -8.72 -9.10 -4.84
C GLU A 101 -7.75 -8.70 -5.96
N HIS A 102 -6.81 -9.58 -6.26
CA HIS A 102 -5.79 -9.38 -7.29
C HIS A 102 -5.70 -10.57 -8.23
N THR A 103 -5.42 -10.30 -9.50
CA THR A 103 -5.04 -11.37 -10.43
C THR A 103 -3.62 -11.85 -10.11
N LYS A 104 -3.33 -13.12 -10.42
CA LYS A 104 -1.99 -13.71 -10.23
C LYS A 104 -0.90 -12.88 -10.92
N THR A 105 -1.15 -12.42 -12.15
CA THR A 105 -0.23 -11.59 -12.93
C THR A 105 0.08 -10.28 -12.23
N LYS A 106 -0.93 -9.66 -11.61
CA LYS A 106 -0.78 -8.37 -10.95
C LYS A 106 0.00 -8.48 -9.64
N LEU A 107 -0.27 -9.53 -8.84
CA LEU A 107 0.53 -9.85 -7.66
C LEU A 107 1.99 -10.11 -8.03
N LYS A 108 2.22 -10.98 -9.03
CA LYS A 108 3.56 -11.28 -9.51
C LYS A 108 4.29 -10.01 -9.94
N SER A 109 3.65 -9.13 -10.71
CA SER A 109 4.25 -7.86 -11.13
C SER A 109 4.59 -6.95 -9.94
N SER A 110 3.79 -6.94 -8.87
CA SER A 110 4.13 -6.18 -7.65
C SER A 110 5.33 -6.80 -6.92
N PHE A 111 5.42 -8.13 -6.85
CA PHE A 111 6.55 -8.81 -6.24
C PHE A 111 7.83 -8.65 -7.06
N ASP A 112 7.75 -8.78 -8.39
CA ASP A 112 8.86 -8.51 -9.30
C ASP A 112 9.40 -7.09 -9.07
N PHE A 113 8.52 -6.10 -8.89
CA PHE A 113 8.93 -4.73 -8.55
C PHE A 113 9.75 -4.68 -7.26
N PHE A 114 9.25 -5.21 -6.15
CA PHE A 114 9.97 -5.17 -4.87
C PHE A 114 11.29 -5.93 -4.92
N LEU A 115 11.32 -7.10 -5.58
CA LEU A 115 12.53 -7.88 -5.77
C LEU A 115 13.61 -7.10 -6.54
N LEU A 116 13.23 -6.34 -7.57
CA LEU A 116 14.17 -5.46 -8.29
C LEU A 116 14.72 -4.33 -7.41
N GLN A 117 13.98 -3.89 -6.40
CA GLN A 117 14.42 -2.83 -5.50
C GLN A 117 15.35 -3.33 -4.38
N LEU A 118 15.62 -4.63 -4.31
CA LEU A 118 16.66 -5.18 -3.43
C LEU A 118 18.06 -4.70 -3.82
N ASP A 119 18.27 -4.28 -5.06
CA ASP A 119 19.54 -3.71 -5.53
C ASP A 119 19.47 -2.18 -5.67
N TYR A 120 18.49 -1.53 -5.02
CA TYR A 120 18.36 -0.07 -5.05
C TYR A 120 19.59 0.61 -4.44
N GLU A 121 20.03 1.73 -5.00
CA GLU A 121 21.28 2.40 -4.61
C GLU A 121 21.28 2.89 -3.16
N ASP A 122 20.17 3.47 -2.70
CA ASP A 122 20.02 3.94 -1.32
C ASP A 122 19.66 2.77 -0.39
N TYR A 123 20.46 2.59 0.66
CA TYR A 123 20.21 1.56 1.67
C TYR A 123 18.85 1.74 2.37
N ASN A 124 18.35 2.98 2.52
CA ASN A 124 17.05 3.23 3.13
C ASN A 124 15.91 2.66 2.28
N GLY A 125 16.05 2.73 0.96
CA GLY A 125 15.10 2.14 0.02
C GLY A 125 15.13 0.62 0.09
N ARG A 126 16.32 0.02 0.06
CA ARG A 126 16.49 -1.45 0.23
C ARG A 126 15.92 -1.95 1.55
N LEU A 127 16.27 -1.29 2.66
CA LEU A 127 15.76 -1.62 3.99
C LEU A 127 14.23 -1.54 4.05
N SER A 128 13.64 -0.52 3.42
CA SER A 128 12.18 -0.39 3.34
C SER A 128 11.52 -1.57 2.60
N VAL A 129 12.13 -2.06 1.50
CA VAL A 129 11.69 -3.26 0.79
C VAL A 129 11.76 -4.49 1.68
N LEU A 130 12.87 -4.69 2.37
CA LEU A 130 13.08 -5.85 3.23
C LEU A 130 12.08 -5.88 4.39
N ILE A 131 11.85 -4.74 5.04
CA ILE A 131 10.81 -4.60 6.07
C ILE A 131 9.43 -4.93 5.49
N PHE A 132 9.12 -4.44 4.28
CA PHE A 132 7.86 -4.73 3.61
C PHE A 132 7.68 -6.22 3.34
N LEU A 133 8.70 -6.88 2.76
CA LEU A 133 8.67 -8.30 2.45
C LEU A 133 8.59 -9.17 3.71
N ASN A 134 9.33 -8.83 4.76
CA ASN A 134 9.25 -9.50 6.05
C ASN A 134 7.83 -9.44 6.63
N ASN A 135 7.21 -8.26 6.64
CA ASN A 135 5.83 -8.10 7.12
C ASN A 135 4.84 -8.89 6.26
N LEU A 136 4.99 -8.83 4.93
CA LEU A 136 4.20 -9.62 3.99
C LEU A 136 4.28 -11.12 4.30
N PHE A 137 5.48 -11.66 4.51
CA PHE A 137 5.65 -13.09 4.78
C PHE A 137 5.06 -13.52 6.12
N ASN A 138 5.11 -12.67 7.14
CA ASN A 138 4.51 -12.95 8.45
C ASN A 138 2.98 -13.04 8.40
N ASP A 139 2.35 -12.30 7.49
CA ASP A 139 0.89 -12.26 7.35
C ASP A 139 0.35 -13.24 6.29
N LEU A 140 1.22 -13.85 5.47
CA LEU A 140 0.83 -14.89 4.52
C LEU A 140 0.49 -16.20 5.23
N THR A 141 -0.52 -16.91 4.72
CA THR A 141 -0.79 -18.28 5.17
C THR A 141 0.35 -19.23 4.77
N LYS A 142 0.58 -20.28 5.56
CA LYS A 142 1.63 -21.27 5.30
C LYS A 142 1.57 -21.86 3.89
N GLN A 143 0.36 -22.09 3.37
CA GLN A 143 0.15 -22.57 2.01
C GLN A 143 0.67 -21.57 0.98
N ARG A 144 0.25 -20.30 1.07
CA ARG A 144 0.71 -19.25 0.15
C ARG A 144 2.20 -19.01 0.25
N LEU A 145 2.76 -19.04 1.46
CA LEU A 145 4.20 -18.92 1.67
C LEU A 145 4.95 -20.05 0.95
N THR A 146 4.46 -21.29 1.06
CA THR A 146 5.03 -22.45 0.36
C THR A 146 4.96 -22.27 -1.17
N ASP A 147 3.82 -21.80 -1.70
CA ASP A 147 3.62 -21.57 -3.13
C ASP A 147 4.62 -20.56 -3.71
N TYR A 148 4.97 -19.53 -2.93
CA TYR A 148 5.89 -18.46 -3.35
C TYR A 148 7.32 -18.64 -2.85
N ALA A 149 7.62 -19.64 -2.01
CA ALA A 149 8.92 -19.81 -1.36
C ALA A 149 10.06 -19.89 -2.39
N ALA A 150 9.93 -20.75 -3.40
CA ALA A 150 10.94 -20.89 -4.44
C ALA A 150 11.14 -19.61 -5.27
N TYR A 151 10.08 -18.83 -5.45
CA TYR A 151 10.11 -17.59 -6.22
C TYR A 151 10.86 -16.46 -5.49
N PHE A 152 10.72 -16.36 -4.17
CA PHE A 152 11.43 -15.35 -3.37
C PHE A 152 12.83 -15.79 -2.91
N PHE A 153 13.04 -17.09 -2.71
CA PHE A 153 14.26 -17.61 -2.08
C PHE A 153 15.54 -17.21 -2.81
N LEU A 154 15.61 -17.41 -4.13
CA LEU A 154 16.83 -17.15 -4.89
C LEU A 154 17.20 -15.65 -4.91
N PRO A 155 16.31 -14.72 -5.30
CA PRO A 155 16.61 -13.28 -5.25
C PRO A 155 17.04 -12.79 -3.86
N LEU A 156 16.35 -13.23 -2.80
CA LEU A 156 16.69 -12.83 -1.44
C LEU A 156 18.03 -13.40 -0.97
N SER A 157 18.36 -14.65 -1.34
CA SER A 157 19.65 -15.26 -1.00
C SER A 157 20.81 -14.54 -1.69
N CYS A 158 20.63 -14.18 -2.97
CA CYS A 158 21.62 -13.40 -3.72
C CYS A 158 21.80 -12.01 -3.11
N HIS A 159 20.70 -11.32 -2.76
CA HIS A 159 20.76 -10.04 -2.08
C HIS A 159 21.49 -10.14 -0.73
N TYR A 160 21.13 -11.11 0.12
CA TYR A 160 21.75 -11.30 1.42
C TYR A 160 23.27 -11.51 1.34
N TYR A 161 23.73 -12.29 0.36
CA TYR A 161 25.16 -12.52 0.14
C TYR A 161 25.90 -11.24 -0.28
N ASN A 162 25.27 -10.41 -1.12
CA ASN A 162 25.86 -9.19 -1.66
C ASN A 162 25.70 -7.96 -0.75
N GLU A 163 24.73 -7.96 0.16
CA GLU A 163 24.45 -6.82 1.01
C GLU A 163 25.62 -6.56 1.97
N ILE A 164 25.92 -5.29 2.19
CA ILE A 164 27.04 -4.84 3.04
C ILE A 164 26.50 -4.21 4.32
N ASN A 165 25.29 -3.65 4.27
CA ASN A 165 24.65 -3.02 5.42
C ASN A 165 24.11 -4.06 6.41
N ASN A 166 24.55 -3.97 7.66
CA ASN A 166 24.16 -4.89 8.72
C ASN A 166 22.68 -4.79 9.12
N GLU A 167 22.04 -3.62 8.96
CA GLU A 167 20.61 -3.47 9.24
C GLU A 167 19.76 -4.20 8.18
N CYS A 168 20.13 -4.09 6.90
CA CYS A 168 19.47 -4.83 5.84
C CYS A 168 19.58 -6.35 6.06
N LYS A 169 20.76 -6.86 6.45
CA LYS A 169 20.98 -8.30 6.70
C LYS A 169 20.12 -8.93 7.80
N LYS A 170 19.50 -8.13 8.67
CA LYS A 170 18.64 -8.65 9.75
C LYS A 170 17.28 -9.13 9.25
N TYR A 171 16.89 -8.70 8.06
CA TYR A 171 15.60 -9.00 7.42
C TYR A 171 15.80 -9.96 6.26
#